data_AF-A0A520TW13-F1
#
_entry.id   AF-A0A520TW13-F1
#
_cell.length_a   1.000
_cell.length_b   1.000
_cell.length_c   1.000
_cell.angle_alpha   90.00
_cell.angle_beta   90.00
_cell.angle_gamma   90.00
#
_symmetry.space_group_name_H-M   'P 1'
#
loop_
_entity.id
_entity.type
_entity.pdbx_description
1 polymer ?
#
loop_
_entity_poly.entity_id
_entity_poly.type
_entity_poly.pdbx_seq_one_letter_code
_entity_poly.pdbx_strand_id
1 'polypeptide(L)' 'MKILKVFDNVELILVDLEVNMGKETRSAPTLCARYDGKIIPLNSAHDGRPILMNEANAIEDN' A
#
# COMPACT_ATOMS: atom_id res chain seq x y z
N MET A 1 24.60 1.74 4.43
CA MET A 1 23.47 0.80 4.23
C MET A 1 24.02 -0.52 3.71
N LYS A 2 23.52 -1.67 4.18
CA LYS A 2 23.95 -3.00 3.73
C LYS A 2 22.71 -3.82 3.39
N ILE A 3 22.67 -4.38 2.18
CA ILE A 3 21.59 -5.28 1.76
C ILE A 3 21.88 -6.66 2.33
N LEU A 4 20.92 -7.24 3.07
CA LEU A 4 21.06 -8.57 3.67
C LEU A 4 20.38 -9.65 2.83
N LYS A 5 19.26 -9.31 2.18
CA LYS A 5 18.46 -10.21 1.37
C LYS A 5 17.65 -9.43 0.34
N VAL A 6 17.52 -9.98 -0.86
CA VAL A 6 16.53 -9.56 -1.87
C VAL A 6 15.41 -10.60 -1.85
N PHE A 7 14.16 -10.14 -1.91
CA PHE A 7 13.01 -11.02 -1.98
C PHE A 7 12.61 -11.21 -3.44
N ASP A 8 12.54 -12.46 -3.89
CA ASP A 8 12.06 -12.82 -5.22
C ASP A 8 10.53 -12.89 -5.23
N ASN A 9 9.91 -12.68 -6.40
CA ASN A 9 8.46 -12.78 -6.61
C ASN A 9 7.62 -11.88 -5.70
N VAL A 10 8.12 -10.67 -5.42
CA VAL A 10 7.36 -9.59 -4.78
C VAL A 10 6.90 -8.63 -5.86
N GLU A 11 5.61 -8.32 -5.88
CA GLU A 11 5.04 -7.32 -6.79
C GLU A 11 4.44 -6.16 -5.98
N LEU A 12 4.76 -4.93 -6.38
CA LEU A 12 4.07 -3.75 -5.87
C LEU A 12 2.77 -3.55 -6.65
N ILE A 13 1.66 -3.42 -5.93
CA ILE A 13 0.33 -3.27 -6.50
C ILE A 13 -0.45 -2.18 -5.77
N LEU A 14 -1.40 -1.57 -6.48
CA LEU A 14 -2.43 -0.73 -5.87
C LEU A 14 -3.71 -1.55 -5.71
N VAL A 15 -4.30 -1.48 -4.52
CA VAL A 15 -5.54 -2.18 -4.17
C VAL A 15 -6.48 -1.19 -3.53
N ASP A 16 -7.76 -1.19 -3.93
CA ASP A 16 -8.79 -0.50 -3.16
C ASP A 16 -9.07 -1.29 -1.88
N LEU A 17 -8.59 -0.78 -0.75
CA LEU A 17 -8.59 -1.50 0.53
C LEU A 17 -9.69 -0.93 1.44
N GLU A 18 -10.71 -1.72 1.72
CA GLU A 18 -11.72 -1.38 2.72
C GLU A 18 -11.19 -1.64 4.15
N VAL A 19 -11.34 -0.64 5.02
CA VAL A 19 -11.05 -0.73 6.44
C VAL A 19 -12.30 -0.42 7.26
N ASN A 20 -12.54 -1.27 8.27
CA ASN A 20 -13.61 -1.08 9.24
C ASN A 20 -13.14 -0.15 10.37
N MET A 21 -13.70 1.05 10.45
CA MET A 21 -13.48 2.01 11.55
C MET A 21 -14.65 2.00 12.52
N GLY A 22 -14.96 0.81 13.07
CA GLY A 22 -16.06 0.62 14.01
C GLY A 22 -17.43 0.69 13.33
N LYS A 23 -18.03 1.89 13.23
CA LYS A 23 -19.37 2.09 12.64
C LYS A 23 -19.35 2.52 11.17
N GLU A 24 -18.18 2.90 10.65
CA GLU A 24 -18.00 3.30 9.26
C GLU A 24 -17.03 2.36 8.54
N THR A 25 -17.36 1.98 7.31
CA THR A 25 -16.41 1.43 6.35
C THR A 25 -15.87 2.57 5.49
N ARG A 26 -14.56 2.55 5.24
CA ARG A 26 -13.91 3.45 4.29
C ARG A 26 -13.00 2.62 3.42
N SER A 27 -12.96 2.91 2.12
CA SER A 27 -11.98 2.34 1.22
C SER A 27 -11.09 3.44 0.65
N ALA A 28 -9.86 3.08 0.32
CA ALA A 28 -8.94 3.97 -0.37
C ALA A 28 -7.93 3.13 -1.19
N PRO A 29 -7.51 3.64 -2.36
CA PRO A 29 -6.37 3.09 -3.09
C PRO A 29 -5.13 3.05 -2.19
N THR A 30 -4.62 1.85 -1.95
CA THR A 30 -3.54 1.58 -0.99
C THR A 30 -2.41 0.84 -1.67
N LEU A 31 -1.17 1.29 -1.43
CA LEU A 31 0.03 0.62 -1.91
C LEU A 31 0.30 -0.64 -1.09
N CYS A 32 0.32 -1.78 -1.78
CA CYS A 32 0.52 -3.10 -1.19
C CYS A 32 1.64 -3.86 -1.89
N ALA A 33 2.23 -4.82 -1.18
CA ALA A 33 3.07 -5.85 -1.76
C ALA A 33 2.27 -7.15 -1.88
N ARG A 34 2.31 -7.77 -3.07
CA ARG A 34 1.91 -9.15 -3.25
C ARG A 34 3.13 -10.04 -3.07
N TYR A 35 3.09 -10.90 -2.07
CA TYR A 35 4.18 -11.80 -1.70
C TYR A 35 3.63 -13.08 -1.09
N ASP A 36 4.10 -14.23 -1.58
CA ASP A 36 3.70 -15.56 -1.08
C ASP A 36 2.18 -15.76 -1.04
N GLY A 37 1.50 -15.34 -2.12
CA GLY A 37 0.04 -15.41 -2.27
C GLY A 37 -0.75 -14.44 -1.39
N LYS A 38 -0.09 -13.58 -0.61
CA LYS A 38 -0.72 -12.60 0.29
C LYS A 38 -0.63 -11.20 -0.30
N ILE A 39 -1.60 -10.35 0.06
CA ILE A 39 -1.57 -8.91 -0.21
C ILE A 39 -1.32 -8.21 1.13
N ILE A 40 -0.21 -7.47 1.22
CA ILE A 40 0.27 -6.86 2.46
C ILE A 40 0.33 -5.34 2.26
N PRO A 41 -0.49 -4.55 2.97
CA PRO A 41 -0.40 -3.09 2.93
C PRO A 41 0.97 -2.60 3.39
N LEU A 42 1.56 -1.69 2.64
CA LEU A 42 2.78 -1.00 3.07
C LEU A 42 2.38 0.22 3.89
N ASN A 43 3.08 0.40 5.01
CA ASN A 43 2.76 1.45 5.98
C ASN A 43 3.91 2.43 6.12
N SER A 44 3.60 3.66 6.53
CA SER A 44 4.62 4.62 6.94
C SER A 44 5.37 4.09 8.16
N ALA A 45 6.70 4.25 8.16
CA ALA A 45 7.55 3.81 9.26
C ALA A 45 7.29 4.58 10.57
N HIS A 46 6.59 5.71 10.52
CA HIS A 46 6.42 6.64 11.63
C HIS A 46 5.12 6.46 12.41
N ASP A 47 4.01 6.15 11.73
CA ASP A 47 2.68 6.08 12.36
C ASP A 47 1.93 4.77 12.08
N GLY A 48 2.52 3.85 11.32
CA GLY A 48 1.93 2.57 10.97
C GLY A 48 0.71 2.65 10.07
N ARG A 49 0.38 3.84 9.52
CA ARG A 49 -0.75 4.01 8.62
C ARG A 49 -0.40 3.52 7.20
N PRO A 50 -1.37 2.95 6.47
CA PRO A 50 -1.16 2.57 5.08
C PRO A 50 -0.73 3.74 4.20
N ILE A 51 0.13 3.44 3.23
CA ILE A 51 0.53 4.39 2.18
C ILE A 51 -0.59 4.42 1.16
N LEU A 52 -1.38 5.50 1.20
CA LEU A 52 -2.51 5.70 0.30
C LEU A 52 -2.07 6.43 -0.98
N MET A 53 -2.62 6.03 -2.12
CA MET A 53 -2.55 6.83 -3.34
C MET A 53 -3.64 7.90 -3.27
N ASN A 54 -3.23 9.17 -3.39
CA ASN A 54 -4.15 10.28 -3.45
C ASN A 54 -4.29 10.76 -4.90
N GLU A 55 -5.42 10.45 -5.54
CA GLU A 55 -5.72 10.88 -6.91
C GLU A 55 -5.77 12.41 -7.05
N ALA A 56 -6.07 13.15 -5.98
CA ALA A 56 -6.05 14.62 -6.03
C ALA A 56 -4.64 15.20 -6.24
N ASN A 57 -3.59 14.38 -6.06
CA ASN A 57 -2.20 14.75 -6.34
C ASN A 57 -1.76 14.34 -7.75
N ALA A 58 -2.67 13.84 -8.60
CA ALA A 58 -2.34 13.46 -9.97
C ALA A 58 -1.73 14.63 -10.73
N ILE A 59 -0.66 14.34 -11.47
CA ILE A 59 -0.04 15.27 -12.41
C ILE A 59 -0.37 14.75 -13.80
N GLU A 60 -0.94 15.61 -14.65
CA GLU A 60 -1.25 15.25 -16.03
C GLU A 60 0.06 15.09 -16.83
N ASP A 61 0.15 14.00 -17.59
CA ASP A 61 1.25 13.78 -18.52
C ASP A 61 0.93 14.53 -19.82
N ASN A 62 1.76 15.50 -20.19
CA ASN A 62 1.60 16.31 -21.41
C ASN A 62 2.21 15.61 -22.62
#